data_AF-X1I1I2-F1
#
_entry.id   AF-X1I1I2-F1
#
_cell.length_a   1.000
_cell.length_b   1.000
_cell.length_c   1.000
_cell.angle_alpha   90.00
_cell.angle_beta   90.00
_cell.angle_gamma   90.00
#
_symmetry.space_group_name_H-M   'P 1'
#
loop_
_entity.id
_entity.type
_entity.pdbx_description
1 polymer ?
#
loop_
_entity_poly.entity_id
_entity_poly.type
_entity_poly.pdbx_seq_one_letter_code
_entity_poly.pdbx_strand_id
1 'polypeptide(L)'
;LKPTSSVDSSLGYTYEKAREHFGCAPGGEIAHLEDLATRMCFERKFFDRIHLCPQCSHHAINFREISPKTRSADISRVDMLHHFKCGHAAPIRDFVTGLDYVCPKCGEQLRHIGVDYERLGEMYVDNETGETFSEPETDCICLSCGFVTDPEHLLQRNIYSYTISERGILAGETGYLYEVSLDAVLMDYDLQIYNPTYFQRQLGLEMERAKRYQHQLGLALLRLDQYEGFLEQYGEKSRQYLTQVAETIKSSTRSSDMIARH
;
A
#
# COMPACT_ATOMS: atom_id res chain seq x y z
N LEU A 1 -1.86 -4.60 18.65
CA LEU A 1 -2.33 -3.21 18.55
C LEU A 1 -3.09 -3.05 17.24
N LYS A 2 -4.37 -2.70 17.30
CA LYS A 2 -5.19 -2.42 16.11
C LYS A 2 -5.43 -0.91 16.00
N PRO A 3 -5.37 -0.33 14.79
CA PRO A 3 -5.69 1.08 14.59
C PRO A 3 -7.19 1.34 14.78
N THR A 4 -7.51 2.58 15.16
CA THR A 4 -8.85 3.16 15.12
C THR A 4 -8.82 4.45 14.30
N SER A 5 -9.92 4.81 13.65
CA SER A 5 -9.99 6.06 12.89
C SER A 5 -9.92 7.27 13.83
N SER A 6 -9.26 8.35 13.39
CA SER A 6 -9.10 9.58 14.15
C SER A 6 -8.97 10.77 13.22
N VAL A 7 -9.89 11.74 13.37
CA VAL A 7 -9.85 13.01 12.62
C VAL A 7 -8.71 13.92 13.06
N ASP A 8 -8.27 13.79 14.32
CA ASP A 8 -7.17 14.57 14.89
C ASP A 8 -5.79 14.05 14.47
N SER A 9 -5.73 12.83 13.93
CA SER A 9 -4.51 12.28 13.35
C SER A 9 -4.33 12.79 11.93
N SER A 10 -3.15 13.33 11.60
CA SER A 10 -2.82 13.72 10.22
C SER A 10 -2.91 12.52 9.25
N LEU A 11 -2.72 11.30 9.76
CA LEU A 11 -2.79 10.04 9.01
C LEU A 11 -4.15 9.34 9.12
N GLY A 12 -5.18 9.96 9.71
CA GLY A 12 -6.55 9.44 9.77
C GLY A 12 -6.74 8.26 10.74
N TYR A 13 -5.66 7.78 11.35
CA TYR A 13 -5.64 6.62 12.23
C TYR A 13 -4.80 6.87 13.47
N THR A 14 -5.17 6.22 14.57
CA THR A 14 -4.43 6.23 15.83
C THR A 14 -4.40 4.87 16.51
N TYR A 15 -3.47 4.67 17.45
CA TYR A 15 -3.32 3.49 18.29
C TYR A 15 -3.28 3.94 19.75
N GLU A 16 -4.45 4.11 20.38
CA GLU A 16 -4.59 4.76 21.70
C GLU A 16 -3.58 4.27 22.74
N LYS A 17 -3.46 2.94 22.93
CA LYS A 17 -2.50 2.35 23.88
C LYS A 17 -1.04 2.69 23.58
N ALA A 18 -0.66 2.74 22.31
CA ALA A 18 0.70 3.09 21.91
C ALA A 18 0.94 4.60 22.04
N ARG A 19 -0.06 5.41 21.66
CA ARG A 19 -0.03 6.87 21.82
C ARG A 19 0.18 7.26 23.28
N GLU A 20 -0.59 6.66 24.19
CA GLU A 20 -0.46 6.87 25.65
C GLU A 20 0.93 6.47 26.15
N HIS A 21 1.46 5.34 25.69
CA HIS A 21 2.77 4.86 26.09
C HIS A 21 3.92 5.77 25.61
N PHE A 22 3.86 6.24 24.36
CA PHE A 22 4.89 7.10 23.78
C PHE A 22 4.73 8.58 24.13
N GLY A 23 3.58 9.00 24.68
CA GLY A 23 3.31 10.38 25.03
C GLY A 23 3.34 11.33 23.82
N CYS A 24 2.78 10.91 22.68
CA CYS A 24 2.80 11.66 21.43
C CYS A 24 1.40 12.11 20.98
N ALA A 25 1.34 13.06 20.03
CA ALA A 25 0.09 13.48 19.41
C ALA A 25 -0.52 12.36 18.54
N PRO A 26 -1.85 12.32 18.33
CA PRO A 26 -2.51 11.30 17.51
C PRO A 26 -1.85 11.12 16.14
N GLY A 27 -1.51 9.88 15.80
CA GLY A 27 -0.81 9.51 14.57
C GLY A 27 0.72 9.54 14.69
N GLY A 28 1.29 10.23 15.68
CA GLY A 28 2.72 10.24 15.93
C GLY A 28 3.27 8.87 16.34
N GLU A 29 2.46 8.08 17.05
CA GLU A 29 2.79 6.72 17.48
C GLU A 29 3.03 5.76 16.31
N ILE A 30 2.49 6.08 15.13
CA ILE A 30 2.65 5.26 13.92
C ILE A 30 4.13 5.15 13.55
N ALA A 31 4.90 6.24 13.63
CA ALA A 31 6.33 6.21 13.34
C ALA A 31 7.11 5.31 14.31
N HIS A 32 6.75 5.32 15.60
CA HIS A 32 7.35 4.45 16.60
C HIS A 32 7.02 2.97 16.38
N LEU A 33 5.77 2.66 16.06
CA LEU A 33 5.35 1.29 15.73
C LEU A 33 6.05 0.77 14.46
N GLU A 34 6.24 1.63 13.46
CA GLU A 34 6.99 1.31 12.26
C GLU A 34 8.48 1.06 12.53
N ASP A 35 9.11 1.86 13.40
CA ASP A 35 10.50 1.62 13.82
C ASP A 35 10.64 0.28 14.55
N LEU A 36 9.75 0.00 15.52
CA LEU A 36 9.77 -1.26 16.26
C LEU A 36 9.47 -2.47 15.36
N ALA A 37 8.61 -2.32 14.36
CA ALA A 37 8.37 -3.36 13.36
C ALA A 37 9.60 -3.57 12.45
N THR A 38 10.29 -2.49 12.07
CA THR A 38 11.55 -2.57 11.30
C THR A 38 12.65 -3.28 12.08
N ARG A 39 12.64 -3.15 13.41
CA ARG A 39 13.52 -3.90 14.34
C ARG A 39 13.05 -5.32 14.63
N MET A 40 12.01 -5.80 13.95
CA MET A 40 11.37 -7.10 14.14
C MET A 40 10.81 -7.31 15.56
N CYS A 41 10.58 -6.26 16.34
CA CYS A 41 9.90 -6.34 17.65
C CYS A 41 8.38 -6.46 17.49
N PHE A 42 7.85 -5.99 16.36
CA PHE A 42 6.46 -6.19 15.98
C PHE A 42 6.36 -6.77 14.58
N GLU A 43 5.40 -7.67 14.41
CA GLU A 43 4.94 -8.12 13.09
C GLU A 43 3.83 -7.21 12.59
N ARG A 44 3.88 -6.87 11.29
CA ARG A 44 2.87 -6.06 10.61
C ARG A 44 1.86 -6.97 9.92
N LYS A 45 0.58 -6.66 10.05
CA LYS A 45 -0.49 -7.20 9.21
C LYS A 45 -1.27 -6.05 8.60
N PHE A 46 -1.36 -6.02 7.26
CA PHE A 46 -2.09 -4.98 6.52
C PHE A 46 -3.50 -4.80 7.10
N PHE A 47 -3.88 -3.56 7.35
CA PHE A 47 -5.20 -3.19 7.86
C PHE A 47 -5.94 -2.33 6.85
N ASP A 48 -5.32 -1.25 6.37
CA ASP A 48 -5.93 -0.32 5.42
C ASP A 48 -4.86 0.43 4.60
N ARG A 49 -5.29 1.17 3.58
CA ARG A 49 -4.46 2.10 2.82
C ARG A 49 -5.14 3.47 2.76
N ILE A 50 -4.40 4.51 3.14
CA ILE A 50 -4.88 5.88 3.14
C ILE A 50 -4.18 6.74 2.08
N HIS A 51 -4.92 7.71 1.52
CA HIS A 51 -4.39 8.73 0.63
C HIS A 51 -4.04 9.99 1.42
N LEU A 52 -2.90 10.58 1.12
CA LEU A 52 -2.38 11.77 1.80
C LEU A 52 -2.05 12.86 0.78
N CYS A 53 -2.23 14.11 1.20
CA CYS A 53 -1.84 15.27 0.42
C CYS A 53 -0.33 15.25 0.14
N PRO A 54 0.14 15.43 -1.10
CA PRO A 54 1.58 15.48 -1.40
C PRO A 54 2.28 16.73 -0.82
N GLN A 55 1.52 17.80 -0.52
CA GLN A 55 2.09 19.03 0.04
C GLN A 55 2.23 19.01 1.57
N CYS A 56 1.22 18.50 2.30
CA CYS A 56 1.20 18.53 3.77
C CYS A 56 1.11 17.15 4.44
N SER A 57 1.00 16.07 3.67
CA SER A 57 0.84 14.70 4.15
C SER A 57 -0.39 14.46 5.04
N HIS A 58 -1.41 15.32 4.96
CA HIS A 58 -2.67 15.15 5.69
C HIS A 58 -3.66 14.31 4.88
N HIS A 59 -4.40 13.43 5.57
CA HIS A 59 -5.41 12.55 5.00
C HIS A 59 -6.73 13.22 4.56
N ALA A 60 -6.98 14.47 4.97
CA ALA A 60 -8.27 15.11 4.77
C ALA A 60 -8.41 15.57 3.31
N ILE A 61 -8.74 14.63 2.42
CA ILE A 61 -8.86 14.84 0.97
C ILE A 61 -10.32 14.73 0.57
N ASN A 62 -10.83 15.75 -0.14
CA ASN A 62 -12.14 15.70 -0.78
C ASN A 62 -11.96 15.46 -2.28
N PHE A 63 -12.62 14.41 -2.80
CA PHE A 63 -12.68 14.11 -4.23
C PHE A 63 -13.86 14.86 -4.83
N ARG A 64 -13.64 15.57 -5.94
CA ARG A 64 -14.67 16.40 -6.57
C ARG A 64 -14.80 16.05 -8.03
N GLU A 65 -16.03 15.93 -8.48
CA GLU A 65 -16.36 15.94 -9.90
C GLU A 65 -16.22 17.38 -10.42
N ILE A 66 -15.52 17.55 -11.53
CA ILE A 66 -15.19 18.85 -12.10
C ILE A 66 -15.47 18.86 -13.61
N SER A 67 -15.79 20.05 -14.12
CA SER A 67 -15.90 20.31 -15.55
C SER A 67 -14.57 20.03 -16.27
N PRO A 68 -14.53 19.22 -17.34
CA PRO A 68 -13.30 18.92 -18.08
C PRO A 68 -12.61 20.16 -18.67
N LYS A 69 -13.36 21.26 -18.85
CA LYS A 69 -12.83 22.48 -19.49
C LYS A 69 -12.43 23.55 -18.48
N THR A 70 -13.28 23.83 -17.50
CA THR A 70 -13.05 24.91 -16.52
C THR A 70 -12.40 24.39 -15.23
N ARG A 71 -12.45 23.08 -15.00
CA ARG A 71 -12.12 22.42 -13.73
C ARG A 71 -12.92 22.93 -12.54
N SER A 72 -14.04 23.61 -12.78
CA SER A 72 -14.98 24.03 -11.75
C SER A 72 -15.75 22.81 -11.22
N ALA A 73 -15.95 22.76 -9.91
CA ALA A 73 -16.84 21.78 -9.28
C ALA A 73 -18.32 22.23 -9.28
N ASP A 74 -18.61 23.44 -9.78
CA ASP A 74 -19.99 23.95 -9.90
C ASP A 74 -20.66 23.39 -11.17
N ILE A 75 -20.99 22.10 -11.10
CA ILE A 75 -21.61 21.35 -12.19
C ILE A 75 -22.95 20.78 -11.73
N SER A 76 -23.92 20.69 -12.65
CA SER A 76 -25.24 20.11 -12.40
C SER A 76 -25.46 18.88 -13.27
N ARG A 77 -25.92 17.78 -12.67
CA ARG A 77 -26.41 16.60 -13.41
C ARG A 77 -27.80 16.91 -13.99
N VAL A 78 -27.96 16.72 -15.29
CA VAL A 78 -29.19 17.02 -16.03
C VAL A 78 -29.55 15.89 -16.98
N ASP A 79 -30.84 15.65 -17.15
CA ASP A 79 -31.35 14.83 -18.24
C ASP A 79 -31.43 15.64 -19.53
N MET A 80 -30.96 15.08 -20.64
CA MET A 80 -31.02 15.72 -21.96
C MET A 80 -32.14 15.12 -22.81
N LEU A 81 -32.83 15.98 -23.57
CA LEU A 81 -33.72 15.59 -24.64
C LEU A 81 -33.11 15.91 -25.99
N HIS A 82 -33.28 15.00 -26.93
CA HIS A 82 -32.94 15.21 -28.34
C HIS A 82 -34.22 15.16 -29.18
N HIS A 83 -34.53 16.26 -29.87
CA HIS A 83 -35.65 16.35 -30.81
C HIS A 83 -35.20 15.85 -32.19
N PHE A 84 -35.74 14.71 -32.63
CA PHE A 84 -35.32 14.03 -33.85
C PHE A 84 -35.46 14.89 -35.11
N LYS A 85 -36.56 15.65 -35.24
CA LYS A 85 -36.86 16.37 -36.49
C LYS A 85 -35.89 17.52 -36.79
N CYS A 86 -35.47 18.25 -35.75
CA CYS A 86 -34.60 19.43 -35.91
C CYS A 86 -33.17 19.25 -35.37
N GLY A 87 -32.88 18.08 -34.78
CA GLY A 87 -31.60 17.72 -34.20
C GLY A 87 -31.19 18.53 -32.98
N HIS A 88 -32.12 19.22 -32.31
CA HIS A 88 -31.79 20.01 -31.13
C HIS A 88 -31.69 19.11 -29.91
N ALA A 89 -30.56 19.21 -29.19
CA ALA A 89 -30.34 18.54 -27.92
C ALA A 89 -30.07 19.58 -26.83
N ALA A 90 -30.84 19.51 -25.74
CA ALA A 90 -30.72 20.43 -24.60
C ALA A 90 -31.31 19.78 -23.32
N PRO A 91 -31.07 20.34 -22.12
CA PRO A 91 -31.66 19.84 -20.89
C PRO A 91 -33.18 19.80 -20.95
N ILE A 92 -33.82 18.82 -20.29
CA ILE A 92 -35.29 18.67 -20.23
C ILE A 92 -35.99 19.98 -19.90
N ARG A 93 -35.43 20.74 -18.93
CA ARG A 93 -35.98 22.02 -18.47
C ARG A 93 -36.19 23.04 -19.60
N ASP A 94 -35.38 22.98 -20.66
CA ASP A 94 -35.46 23.92 -21.79
C ASP A 94 -36.59 23.54 -22.77
N PHE A 95 -37.11 22.33 -22.66
CA PHE A 95 -38.27 21.86 -23.43
C PHE A 95 -39.59 22.02 -22.68
N VAL A 96 -39.59 22.23 -21.36
CA VAL A 96 -40.84 22.28 -20.57
C VAL A 96 -41.55 23.62 -20.77
N THR A 97 -42.79 23.58 -21.25
CA THR A 97 -43.70 24.73 -21.31
C THR A 97 -45.04 24.34 -20.67
N GLY A 98 -45.25 24.72 -19.41
CA GLY A 98 -46.43 24.29 -18.65
C GLY A 98 -46.41 22.78 -18.38
N LEU A 99 -47.34 22.05 -18.99
CA LEU A 99 -47.42 20.57 -18.90
C LEU A 99 -46.89 19.87 -20.16
N ASP A 100 -46.51 20.64 -21.18
CA ASP A 100 -46.10 20.14 -22.47
C ASP A 100 -44.58 20.22 -22.66
N TYR A 101 -44.05 19.35 -23.51
CA TYR A 101 -42.71 19.53 -24.08
C TYR A 101 -42.80 20.25 -25.42
N VAL A 102 -42.04 21.32 -25.58
CA VAL A 102 -41.96 22.14 -26.80
C VAL A 102 -40.50 22.37 -27.12
N CYS A 103 -40.07 22.06 -28.33
CA CYS A 103 -38.69 22.27 -28.73
C CYS A 103 -38.36 23.78 -28.78
N PRO A 104 -37.38 24.28 -28.01
CA PRO A 104 -37.06 25.71 -27.98
C PRO A 104 -36.45 26.21 -29.30
N LYS A 105 -35.90 25.31 -30.13
CA LYS A 105 -35.32 25.65 -31.44
C LYS A 105 -36.36 25.87 -32.54
N CYS A 106 -37.41 25.06 -32.60
CA CYS A 106 -38.39 25.09 -33.71
C CYS A 106 -39.84 25.31 -33.28
N GLY A 107 -40.12 25.37 -31.97
CA GLY A 107 -41.45 25.58 -31.41
C GLY A 107 -42.41 24.40 -31.54
N GLU A 108 -41.93 23.24 -32.00
CA GLU A 108 -42.78 22.06 -32.20
C GLU A 108 -43.03 21.34 -30.88
N GLN A 109 -44.30 21.00 -30.63
CA GLN A 109 -44.70 20.25 -29.45
C GLN A 109 -44.28 18.78 -29.60
N LEU A 110 -43.63 18.25 -28.58
CA LEU A 110 -43.10 16.90 -28.50
C LEU A 110 -44.06 16.05 -27.66
N ARG A 111 -44.65 15.00 -28.24
CA ARG A 111 -45.70 14.20 -27.58
C ARG A 111 -45.28 12.74 -27.37
N HIS A 112 -44.64 12.14 -28.36
CA HIS A 112 -44.35 10.72 -28.38
C HIS A 112 -42.84 10.45 -28.23
N ILE A 113 -42.44 9.94 -27.07
CA ILE A 113 -41.07 9.46 -26.85
C ILE A 113 -40.74 8.31 -27.84
N GLY A 114 -39.53 8.29 -28.37
CA GLY A 114 -39.07 7.34 -29.39
C GLY A 114 -39.54 7.66 -30.82
N VAL A 115 -40.38 8.69 -31.01
CA VAL A 115 -40.87 9.14 -32.33
C VAL A 115 -40.56 10.61 -32.56
N ASP A 116 -40.92 11.46 -31.60
CA ASP A 116 -40.66 12.90 -31.65
C ASP A 116 -39.32 13.23 -31.00
N TYR A 117 -38.97 12.52 -29.92
CA TYR A 117 -37.74 12.76 -29.17
C TYR A 117 -37.22 11.52 -28.46
N GLU A 118 -35.97 11.57 -28.02
CA GLU A 118 -35.38 10.61 -27.10
C GLU A 118 -34.72 11.31 -25.90
N ARG A 119 -34.54 10.55 -24.82
CA ARG A 119 -33.69 10.94 -23.70
C ARG A 119 -32.29 10.38 -23.96
N LEU A 120 -31.28 11.24 -23.97
CA LEU A 120 -29.89 10.83 -24.21
C LEU A 120 -29.18 10.27 -22.97
N GLY A 121 -29.89 10.20 -21.84
CA GLY A 121 -29.33 9.82 -20.55
C GLY A 121 -28.91 11.04 -19.73
N GLU A 122 -28.26 10.76 -18.61
CA GLU A 122 -27.77 11.76 -17.68
C GLU A 122 -26.46 12.36 -18.20
N MET A 123 -26.44 13.67 -18.31
CA MET A 123 -25.29 14.49 -18.72
C MET A 123 -25.00 15.52 -17.62
N TYR A 124 -23.92 16.27 -17.77
CA TYR A 124 -23.53 17.33 -16.86
C TYR A 124 -23.52 18.67 -17.59
N VAL A 125 -23.85 19.73 -16.85
CA VAL A 125 -23.76 21.12 -17.29
C VAL A 125 -22.87 21.88 -16.33
N ASP A 126 -21.88 22.58 -16.86
CA ASP A 126 -21.09 23.57 -16.13
C ASP A 126 -21.99 24.80 -15.87
N ASN A 127 -22.21 25.16 -14.61
CA ASN A 127 -23.16 26.21 -14.25
C ASN A 127 -22.65 27.63 -14.58
N GLU A 128 -21.34 27.79 -14.79
CA GLU A 128 -20.74 29.09 -15.14
C GLU A 128 -20.80 29.33 -16.65
N THR A 129 -20.50 28.30 -17.46
CA THR A 129 -20.39 28.42 -18.91
C THR A 129 -21.61 27.90 -19.68
N GLY A 130 -22.46 27.08 -19.05
CA GLY A 130 -23.58 26.40 -19.68
C GLY A 130 -23.17 25.22 -20.58
N GLU A 131 -21.89 24.86 -20.60
CA GLU A 131 -21.38 23.79 -21.46
C GLU A 131 -21.82 22.41 -20.97
N THR A 132 -22.26 21.56 -21.90
CA THR A 132 -22.72 20.20 -21.61
C THR A 132 -21.63 19.17 -21.92
N PHE A 133 -21.43 18.20 -21.03
CA PHE A 133 -20.49 17.08 -21.22
C PHE A 133 -21.05 15.80 -20.60
N SER A 134 -20.56 14.64 -21.07
CA SER A 134 -21.08 13.33 -20.64
C SER A 134 -20.46 12.83 -19.34
N GLU A 135 -19.17 13.08 -19.13
CA GLU A 135 -18.42 12.59 -17.97
C GLU A 135 -17.60 13.73 -17.35
N PRO A 136 -17.75 14.00 -16.04
CA PRO A 136 -16.89 14.93 -15.34
C PRO A 136 -15.50 14.32 -15.13
N GLU A 137 -14.49 15.18 -15.06
CA GLU A 137 -13.19 14.77 -14.53
C GLU A 137 -13.25 14.72 -13.00
N THR A 138 -12.26 14.09 -12.36
CA THR A 138 -12.15 14.08 -10.90
C THR A 138 -10.85 14.74 -10.48
N ASP A 139 -10.95 15.73 -9.59
CA ASP A 139 -9.80 16.26 -8.87
C ASP A 139 -9.92 16.02 -7.35
N CYS A 140 -8.88 16.42 -6.63
CA CYS A 140 -8.81 16.33 -5.18
C CYS A 140 -8.41 17.68 -4.60
N ILE A 141 -9.07 18.09 -3.51
CA ILE A 141 -8.65 19.22 -2.70
C ILE A 141 -8.34 18.77 -1.27
N CYS A 142 -7.19 19.18 -0.75
CA CYS A 142 -6.86 18.97 0.65
C CYS A 142 -7.62 19.95 1.54
N LEU A 143 -8.44 19.45 2.45
CA LEU A 143 -9.21 20.26 3.40
C LEU A 143 -8.34 20.85 4.52
N SER A 144 -7.08 20.41 4.64
CA SER A 144 -6.13 20.95 5.60
C SER A 144 -5.31 22.12 5.06
N CYS A 145 -4.82 22.04 3.81
CA CYS A 145 -3.96 23.09 3.24
C CYS A 145 -4.49 23.76 1.97
N GLY A 146 -5.62 23.30 1.42
CA GLY A 146 -6.23 23.83 0.19
C GLY A 146 -5.56 23.39 -1.12
N PHE A 147 -4.51 22.54 -1.07
CA PHE A 147 -3.83 22.08 -2.27
C PHE A 147 -4.76 21.27 -3.16
N VAL A 148 -4.80 21.62 -4.45
CA VAL A 148 -5.59 20.92 -5.48
C VAL A 148 -4.65 20.08 -6.34
N THR A 149 -5.02 18.83 -6.58
CA THR A 149 -4.24 17.88 -7.37
C THR A 149 -5.13 16.80 -7.97
N ASP A 150 -4.64 16.07 -8.97
CA ASP A 150 -5.34 14.90 -9.49
C ASP A 150 -5.18 13.68 -8.55
N PRO A 151 -6.17 12.75 -8.50
CA PRO A 151 -6.15 11.58 -7.62
C PRO A 151 -4.88 10.73 -7.70
N GLU A 152 -4.31 10.59 -8.89
CA GLU A 152 -3.12 9.76 -9.17
C GLU A 152 -1.84 10.30 -8.51
N HIS A 153 -1.82 11.58 -8.16
CA HIS A 153 -0.68 12.24 -7.51
C HIS A 153 -0.76 12.20 -5.98
N LEU A 154 -1.82 11.64 -5.39
CA LEU A 154 -1.93 11.49 -3.94
C LEU A 154 -0.92 10.45 -3.43
N LEU A 155 -0.30 10.77 -2.29
CA LEU A 155 0.60 9.83 -1.63
C LEU A 155 -0.22 8.69 -1.02
N GLN A 156 0.19 7.44 -1.25
CA GLN A 156 -0.45 6.29 -0.62
C GLN A 156 0.39 5.79 0.55
N ARG A 157 -0.25 5.56 1.70
CA ARG A 157 0.39 4.97 2.87
C ARG A 157 -0.43 3.80 3.39
N ASN A 158 0.22 2.67 3.61
CA ASN A 158 -0.41 1.54 4.28
C ASN A 158 -0.46 1.76 5.79
N ILE A 159 -1.55 1.29 6.39
CA ILE A 159 -1.81 1.26 7.82
C ILE A 159 -1.85 -0.20 8.24
N TYR A 160 -1.18 -0.54 9.34
CA TYR A 160 -0.97 -1.92 9.77
C TYR A 160 -1.56 -2.18 11.16
N SER A 161 -2.06 -3.37 11.39
CA SER A 161 -2.15 -3.90 12.75
C SER A 161 -0.82 -4.51 13.16
N TYR A 162 -0.48 -4.41 14.43
CA TYR A 162 0.81 -4.86 14.97
C TYR A 162 0.61 -5.94 16.03
N THR A 163 1.40 -7.01 15.95
CA THR A 163 1.47 -8.03 17.02
C THR A 163 2.92 -8.09 17.51
N ILE A 164 3.11 -8.15 18.83
CA ILE A 164 4.47 -8.26 19.39
C ILE A 164 5.06 -9.61 19.00
N SER A 165 6.32 -9.61 18.56
CA SER A 165 7.06 -10.84 18.26
C SER A 165 7.77 -11.37 19.52
N GLU A 166 8.31 -12.59 19.45
CA GLU A 166 9.16 -13.12 20.53
C GLU A 166 10.37 -12.20 20.83
N ARG A 167 10.98 -11.61 19.79
CA ARG A 167 12.06 -10.63 19.95
C ARG A 167 11.59 -9.35 20.63
N GLY A 168 10.35 -8.91 20.35
CA GLY A 168 9.74 -7.78 21.04
C GLY A 168 9.51 -8.06 22.52
N ILE A 169 9.06 -9.27 22.86
CA ILE A 169 8.91 -9.73 24.24
C ILE A 169 10.26 -9.72 24.96
N LEU A 170 11.28 -10.36 24.37
CA LEU A 170 12.63 -10.42 24.94
C LEU A 170 13.26 -9.02 25.10
N ALA A 171 13.07 -8.13 24.13
CA ALA A 171 13.55 -6.75 24.23
C ALA A 171 12.86 -6.00 25.38
N GLY A 172 11.57 -6.25 25.61
CA GLY A 172 10.81 -5.70 26.73
C GLY A 172 11.29 -6.24 28.09
N GLU A 173 11.63 -7.53 28.18
CA GLU A 173 12.12 -8.17 29.40
C GLU A 173 13.57 -7.76 29.75
N THR A 174 14.42 -7.63 28.73
CA THR A 174 15.86 -7.35 28.91
C THR A 174 16.19 -5.85 28.92
N GLY A 175 15.31 -5.00 28.39
CA GLY A 175 15.54 -3.57 28.21
C GLY A 175 16.47 -3.23 27.03
N TYR A 176 16.90 -4.22 26.24
CA TYR A 176 17.77 -4.02 25.09
C TYR A 176 16.99 -4.16 23.80
N LEU A 177 16.85 -3.04 23.08
CA LEU A 177 16.46 -3.07 21.67
C LEU A 177 17.66 -3.55 20.87
N TYR A 178 17.68 -4.83 20.52
CA TYR A 178 18.63 -5.35 19.55
C TYR A 178 18.56 -4.48 18.29
N GLU A 179 19.68 -3.89 17.87
CA GLU A 179 19.78 -3.27 16.54
C GLU A 179 19.38 -4.32 15.48
N VAL A 180 18.91 -3.89 14.31
CA VAL A 180 18.75 -4.81 13.17
C VAL A 180 20.16 -5.37 12.91
N SER A 181 20.48 -6.52 13.50
CA SER A 181 21.78 -7.11 13.32
C SER A 181 21.86 -7.48 11.85
N LEU A 182 23.01 -7.18 11.23
CA LEU A 182 23.32 -7.67 9.89
C LEU A 182 23.01 -9.18 9.82
N ASP A 183 23.25 -9.89 10.92
CA ASP A 183 22.93 -11.30 11.11
C ASP A 183 21.46 -11.66 10.78
N ALA A 184 20.48 -10.83 11.11
CA ALA A 184 19.08 -11.13 10.76
C ALA A 184 18.81 -11.15 9.25
N VAL A 185 19.61 -10.42 8.47
CA VAL A 185 19.54 -10.37 7.00
C VAL A 185 20.46 -11.41 6.35
N LEU A 186 21.52 -11.81 7.06
CA LEU A 186 22.58 -12.68 6.54
C LEU A 186 22.45 -14.14 6.96
N MET A 187 21.64 -14.45 7.96
CA MET A 187 21.57 -15.78 8.58
C MET A 187 20.27 -16.52 8.27
N ASP A 188 20.36 -17.85 8.16
CA ASP A 188 19.28 -18.79 8.36
C ASP A 188 19.02 -18.90 9.87
N TYR A 189 17.86 -18.39 10.33
CA TYR A 189 17.54 -18.32 11.75
C TYR A 189 17.24 -19.68 12.39
N ASP A 190 16.87 -20.69 11.58
CA ASP A 190 16.55 -22.02 12.08
C ASP A 190 17.80 -22.76 12.53
N LEU A 191 18.91 -22.60 11.81
CA LEU A 191 20.18 -23.30 12.05
C LEU A 191 21.31 -22.36 12.53
N GLN A 192 21.03 -21.06 12.62
CA GLN A 192 21.99 -20.01 13.00
C GLN A 192 23.26 -20.03 12.11
N ILE A 193 23.15 -20.40 10.84
CA ILE A 193 24.24 -20.37 9.82
C ILE A 193 23.94 -19.31 8.78
N TYR A 194 24.84 -19.02 7.84
CA TYR A 194 24.56 -18.04 6.79
C TYR A 194 23.47 -18.54 5.83
N ASN A 195 22.71 -17.60 5.28
CA ASN A 195 21.74 -17.90 4.22
C ASN A 195 22.44 -18.09 2.85
N PRO A 196 21.79 -18.78 1.90
CA PRO A 196 22.42 -19.08 0.61
C PRO A 196 22.78 -17.83 -0.20
N THR A 197 21.97 -16.76 -0.11
CA THR A 197 22.23 -15.50 -0.83
C THR A 197 23.54 -14.85 -0.37
N TYR A 198 23.77 -14.78 0.94
CA TYR A 198 25.00 -14.22 1.48
C TYR A 198 26.21 -15.11 1.17
N PHE A 199 26.04 -16.43 1.27
CA PHE A 199 27.09 -17.39 0.93
C PHE A 199 27.55 -17.26 -0.52
N GLN A 200 26.63 -17.21 -1.48
CA GLN A 200 26.97 -17.05 -2.90
C GLN A 200 27.75 -15.76 -3.16
N ARG A 201 27.36 -14.66 -2.51
CA ARG A 201 28.07 -13.38 -2.61
C ARG A 201 29.50 -13.49 -2.09
N GLN A 202 29.69 -14.08 -0.92
CA GLN A 202 31.02 -14.23 -0.33
C GLN A 202 31.90 -15.24 -1.10
N LEU A 203 31.32 -16.34 -1.58
CA LEU A 203 32.02 -17.28 -2.45
C LEU A 203 32.55 -16.58 -3.70
N GLY A 204 31.75 -15.72 -4.33
CA GLY A 204 32.20 -14.92 -5.48
C GLY A 204 33.40 -14.03 -5.14
N LEU A 205 33.39 -13.37 -3.98
CA LEU A 205 34.51 -12.55 -3.53
C LEU A 205 35.76 -13.37 -3.21
N GLU A 206 35.62 -14.53 -2.57
CA GLU A 206 36.73 -15.44 -2.25
C GLU A 206 37.34 -16.06 -3.51
N MET A 207 36.54 -16.36 -4.53
CA MET A 207 37.05 -16.81 -5.82
C MET A 207 37.93 -15.75 -6.48
N GLU A 208 37.55 -14.47 -6.42
CA GLU A 208 38.36 -13.37 -6.95
C GLU A 208 39.65 -13.15 -6.15
N ARG A 209 39.60 -13.32 -4.81
CA ARG A 209 40.79 -13.29 -3.94
C ARG A 209 41.75 -14.44 -4.25
N ALA A 210 41.22 -15.66 -4.38
CA ALA A 210 42.00 -16.85 -4.72
C ALA A 210 42.74 -16.69 -6.05
N LYS A 211 42.07 -16.16 -7.09
CA LYS A 211 42.70 -15.84 -8.38
C LYS A 211 43.82 -14.80 -8.24
N ARG A 212 43.56 -13.71 -7.49
CA ARG A 212 44.51 -12.60 -7.34
C ARG A 212 45.77 -12.99 -6.57
N TYR A 213 45.60 -13.71 -5.46
CA TYR A 213 46.70 -14.05 -4.56
C TYR A 213 47.24 -15.47 -4.76
N GLN A 214 46.71 -16.21 -5.74
CA GLN A 214 47.14 -17.56 -6.10
C GLN A 214 47.10 -18.55 -4.91
N HIS A 215 46.13 -18.39 -4.01
CA HIS A 215 45.90 -19.32 -2.91
C HIS A 215 44.84 -20.37 -3.29
N GLN A 216 44.89 -21.53 -2.64
CA GLN A 216 43.89 -22.58 -2.83
C GLN A 216 42.57 -22.21 -2.18
N LEU A 217 41.46 -22.58 -2.81
CA LEU A 217 40.09 -22.44 -2.31
C LEU A 217 39.42 -23.82 -2.37
N GLY A 218 38.78 -24.24 -1.27
CA GLY A 218 38.02 -25.48 -1.19
C GLY A 218 36.53 -25.20 -1.06
N LEU A 219 35.70 -26.02 -1.71
CA LEU A 219 34.24 -26.01 -1.55
C LEU A 219 33.79 -27.43 -1.20
N ALA A 220 32.99 -27.54 -0.14
CA ALA A 220 32.39 -28.80 0.28
C ALA A 220 30.86 -28.67 0.23
N LEU A 221 30.21 -29.65 -0.39
CA LEU A 221 28.76 -29.79 -0.38
C LEU A 221 28.40 -30.99 0.49
N LEU A 222 27.62 -30.74 1.53
CA LEU A 222 27.16 -31.77 2.46
C LEU A 222 25.67 -32.00 2.22
N ARG A 223 25.29 -33.26 2.03
CA ARG A 223 23.89 -33.68 1.89
C ARG A 223 23.57 -34.68 2.99
N LEU A 224 22.44 -34.47 3.67
CA LEU A 224 21.93 -35.45 4.62
C LEU A 224 21.24 -36.56 3.85
N ASP A 225 21.71 -37.79 4.02
CA ASP A 225 21.08 -38.96 3.42
C ASP A 225 19.73 -39.24 4.11
N GLN A 226 18.75 -39.71 3.33
CA GLN A 226 17.40 -40.03 3.82
C GLN A 226 16.68 -38.88 4.53
N TYR A 227 16.94 -37.63 4.12
CA TYR A 227 16.41 -36.44 4.77
C TYR A 227 14.87 -36.44 4.93
N GLU A 228 14.13 -36.89 3.92
CA GLU A 228 12.66 -36.96 3.96
C GLU A 228 12.16 -37.94 5.05
N GLY A 229 12.71 -39.15 5.08
CA GLY A 229 12.38 -40.14 6.11
C GLY A 229 12.77 -39.69 7.52
N PHE A 230 13.88 -38.94 7.65
CA PHE A 230 14.27 -38.30 8.90
C PHE A 230 13.24 -37.25 9.35
N LEU A 231 12.74 -36.40 8.43
CA LEU A 231 11.71 -35.41 8.76
C LEU A 231 10.40 -36.09 9.21
N GLU A 232 9.97 -37.14 8.50
CA GLU A 232 8.77 -37.90 8.84
C GLU A 232 8.88 -38.60 10.20
N GLN A 233 10.05 -39.18 10.51
CA GLN A 233 10.28 -39.91 11.75
C GLN A 233 10.30 -39.00 13.00
N TYR A 234 10.92 -37.82 12.90
CA TYR A 234 11.21 -36.97 14.06
C TYR A 234 10.36 -35.70 14.15
N GLY A 235 9.63 -35.34 13.09
CA GLY A 235 8.68 -34.22 13.08
C GLY A 235 9.29 -32.92 13.61
N GLU A 236 8.66 -32.30 14.61
CA GLU A 236 9.13 -31.05 15.22
C GLU A 236 10.52 -31.16 15.85
N LYS A 237 10.93 -32.35 16.32
CA LYS A 237 12.27 -32.57 16.90
C LYS A 237 13.39 -32.55 15.86
N SER A 238 13.06 -32.75 14.57
CA SER A 238 14.03 -32.68 13.48
C SER A 238 14.80 -31.37 13.47
N ARG A 239 14.15 -30.26 13.84
CA ARG A 239 14.78 -28.93 13.92
C ARG A 239 15.94 -28.91 14.92
N GLN A 240 15.75 -29.46 16.11
CA GLN A 240 16.77 -29.50 17.15
C GLN A 240 17.99 -30.31 16.69
N TYR A 241 17.76 -31.47 16.06
CA TYR A 241 18.83 -32.31 15.54
C TYR A 241 19.59 -31.65 14.39
N LEU A 242 18.91 -30.98 13.46
CA LEU A 242 19.57 -30.23 12.39
C LEU A 242 20.42 -29.08 12.93
N THR A 243 19.95 -28.43 14.00
CA THR A 243 20.73 -27.39 14.70
C THR A 243 22.02 -27.97 15.29
N GLN A 244 21.94 -29.13 15.95
CA GLN A 244 23.12 -29.82 16.48
C GLN A 244 24.11 -30.24 15.40
N VAL A 245 23.61 -30.67 14.23
CA VAL A 245 24.46 -30.95 13.06
C VAL A 245 25.19 -29.67 12.62
N ALA A 246 24.49 -28.55 12.49
CA ALA A 246 25.09 -27.27 12.11
C ALA A 246 26.15 -26.80 13.13
N GLU A 247 25.91 -26.95 14.43
CA GLU A 247 26.88 -26.67 15.50
C GLU A 247 28.11 -27.58 15.43
N THR A 248 27.91 -28.86 15.14
CA THR A 248 29.00 -29.82 14.96
C THR A 248 29.89 -29.44 13.77
N ILE A 249 29.29 -29.02 12.65
CA ILE A 249 30.05 -28.54 11.48
C ILE A 249 30.81 -27.26 11.82
N LYS A 250 30.18 -26.29 12.50
CA LYS A 250 30.84 -25.05 12.94
C LYS A 250 32.06 -25.31 13.83
N SER A 251 31.90 -26.17 14.84
CA SER A 251 33.00 -26.52 15.75
C SER A 251 34.11 -27.32 15.08
N SER A 252 33.83 -27.94 13.94
CA SER A 252 34.80 -28.70 13.14
C SER A 252 35.47 -27.88 12.03
N THR A 253 35.12 -26.60 11.89
CA THR A 253 35.65 -25.68 10.87
C THR A 253 36.33 -24.47 11.51
N ARG A 254 37.09 -23.72 10.73
CA ARG A 254 37.77 -22.51 11.21
C ARG A 254 36.81 -21.33 11.18
N SER A 255 37.11 -20.29 11.94
CA SER A 255 36.36 -19.03 11.91
C SER A 255 36.39 -18.31 10.56
N SER A 256 37.39 -18.62 9.70
CA SER A 256 37.48 -18.12 8.33
C SER A 256 36.59 -18.89 7.35
N ASP A 257 36.10 -20.07 7.73
CA ASP A 257 35.30 -20.91 6.86
C ASP A 257 33.84 -20.49 6.93
N MET A 258 33.15 -20.52 5.79
CA MET A 258 31.75 -20.14 5.70
C MET A 258 30.86 -21.37 5.54
N ILE A 259 29.82 -21.43 6.38
CA ILE A 259 28.82 -22.49 6.35
C ILE A 259 27.47 -21.86 6.05
N ALA A 260 26.73 -22.43 5.10
CA ALA A 260 25.41 -21.98 4.73
C ALA A 260 24.51 -23.16 4.36
N ARG A 261 23.21 -22.94 4.51
CA ARG A 261 22.18 -23.85 4.01
C ARG A 261 21.96 -23.58 2.51
N HIS A 262 21.87 -24.64 1.72
CA HIS A 262 21.55 -24.59 0.28
C HIS A 262 20.35 -25.51 0.01
#